data_AF-A0A7C1PAH8-F1
#
_entry.id   AF-A0A7C1PAH8-F1
#
_cell.length_a   1.000
_cell.length_b   1.000
_cell.length_c   1.000
_cell.angle_alpha   90.00
_cell.angle_beta   90.00
_cell.angle_gamma   90.00
#
_symmetry.space_group_name_H-M   'P 1'
#
loop_
_entity.id
_entity.type
_entity.pdbx_description
1 polymer ?
#
loop_
_entity_poly.entity_id
_entity_poly.type
_entity_poly.pdbx_seq_one_letter_code
_entity_poly.pdbx_strand_id
1 'polypeptide(L)'
;MDHYLRFVNCVQALRRRTEALSIAMGGALGVAAAPLPHQLATVRRVLSDTQVRHLLSDEVGLGKTVQALMIINALRWQYPKHRTVVVAPDNLLAQWQEECWTRGHIMPALAGVATDREADSSPLLLARPRDIVRRQGEAERTVELTGRSFDLLVVDEPQTMPREIVQSLAQAADGFRQVLVLSATPRLGDGGWRELIMRMIEPAAAFRARFDGRSVSEVLAERELLAGSEAGEDGGAIYLKYAATRRIIRNSREGWGDYLPVRRNTEVRIQPLSAERERHEIAACMLGHASPGTDLQGRPWTAVRALQRSARAARDILGELAGQGGVLGERAERARAASLEDPGDSRLEALLDVLAEEWEQDPAQ
;
A
#
# COMPACT_ATOMS: atom_id res chain seq x y z
N MET A 1 6.23 -38.71 33.06
CA MET A 1 6.33 -38.28 31.64
C MET A 1 7.42 -39.13 31.00
N ASP A 2 7.10 -39.88 29.95
CA ASP A 2 8.01 -40.86 29.35
C ASP A 2 9.32 -40.20 28.89
N HIS A 3 10.45 -40.69 29.39
CA HIS A 3 11.78 -40.17 29.08
C HIS A 3 12.10 -40.31 27.59
N TYR A 4 11.56 -41.33 26.93
CA TYR A 4 11.69 -41.51 25.49
C TYR A 4 10.94 -40.42 24.72
N LEU A 5 9.68 -40.14 25.07
CA LEU A 5 8.91 -39.05 24.46
C LEU A 5 9.55 -37.67 24.70
N ARG A 6 10.12 -37.44 25.89
CA ARG A 6 10.84 -36.18 26.18
C ARG A 6 12.09 -36.05 25.31
N PHE A 7 12.87 -37.11 25.14
CA PHE A 7 14.03 -37.13 24.25
C PHE A 7 13.64 -36.88 22.79
N VAL A 8 12.64 -37.60 22.27
CA VAL A 8 12.13 -37.42 20.89
C VAL A 8 11.64 -35.99 20.67
N ASN A 9 10.88 -35.42 21.62
CA ASN A 9 10.42 -34.04 21.53
C ASN A 9 11.56 -33.02 21.57
N CYS A 10 12.58 -33.22 22.40
CA CYS A 10 13.76 -32.36 22.43
C CYS A 10 14.57 -32.43 21.13
N VAL A 11 14.76 -33.62 20.56
CA VAL A 11 15.45 -33.80 19.26
C VAL A 11 14.65 -33.14 18.13
N GLN A 12 13.32 -33.29 18.10
CA GLN A 12 12.47 -32.63 17.11
C GLN A 12 12.45 -31.10 17.28
N ALA A 13 12.47 -30.59 18.52
CA ALA A 13 12.59 -29.16 18.79
C ALA A 13 13.96 -28.60 18.38
N LEU A 14 15.04 -29.33 18.66
CA LEU A 14 16.40 -29.00 18.21
C LEU A 14 16.49 -29.00 16.70
N ARG A 15 15.97 -30.04 16.03
CA ARG A 15 15.93 -30.15 14.57
C ARG A 15 15.13 -29.02 13.94
N ARG A 16 13.95 -28.69 14.47
CA ARG A 16 13.16 -27.53 14.03
C ARG A 16 13.90 -26.22 14.25
N ARG A 17 14.64 -26.10 15.36
CA ARG A 17 15.47 -24.92 15.64
C ARG A 17 16.67 -24.83 14.70
N THR A 18 17.35 -25.92 14.37
CA THR A 18 18.44 -25.93 13.37
C THR A 18 17.92 -25.74 11.95
N GLU A 19 16.77 -26.31 11.58
CA GLU A 19 16.09 -26.06 10.30
C GLU A 19 15.61 -24.60 10.22
N ALA A 20 15.09 -24.03 11.31
CA ALA A 20 14.74 -22.62 11.39
C ALA A 20 15.95 -21.67 11.38
N LEU A 21 17.14 -22.17 11.72
CA LEU A 21 18.41 -21.44 11.58
C LEU A 21 19.03 -21.63 10.18
N SER A 22 18.79 -22.77 9.52
CA SER A 22 19.26 -23.03 8.15
C SER A 22 18.34 -22.40 7.11
N ILE A 23 17.07 -22.19 7.43
CA ILE A 23 16.10 -21.50 6.62
C ILE A 23 16.04 -20.06 7.14
N ALA A 24 16.22 -19.08 6.26
CA ALA A 24 16.09 -17.64 6.54
C ALA A 24 14.80 -17.20 7.30
N MET A 25 13.88 -18.13 7.59
CA MET A 25 12.57 -17.91 8.17
C MET A 25 12.53 -17.87 9.71
N GLY A 26 13.60 -18.23 10.43
CA GLY A 26 13.59 -18.18 11.90
C GLY A 26 13.19 -16.82 12.48
N GLY A 27 13.76 -15.73 11.95
CA GLY A 27 13.36 -14.37 12.31
C GLY A 27 11.97 -13.99 11.79
N ALA A 28 11.58 -14.49 10.60
CA ALA A 28 10.25 -14.24 10.05
C ALA A 28 9.12 -14.78 10.93
N LEU A 29 9.30 -15.97 11.52
CA LEU A 29 8.33 -16.58 12.44
C LEU A 29 8.30 -15.90 13.82
N GLY A 30 9.22 -14.97 14.10
CA GLY A 30 9.23 -14.16 15.33
C GLY A 30 8.23 -13.00 15.31
N VAL A 31 7.53 -12.77 14.20
CA VAL A 31 6.46 -11.77 14.13
C VAL A 31 5.22 -12.30 14.87
N ALA A 32 4.61 -11.48 15.74
CA ALA A 32 3.41 -11.83 16.52
C ALA A 32 2.14 -11.87 15.64
N ALA A 33 2.09 -12.81 14.70
CA ALA A 33 0.96 -13.11 13.86
C ALA A 33 0.94 -14.61 13.56
N ALA A 34 -0.25 -15.20 13.42
CA ALA A 34 -0.37 -16.52 12.83
C ALA A 34 -0.06 -16.39 11.32
N PRO A 35 1.08 -16.92 10.83
CA PRO A 35 1.49 -16.68 9.46
C PRO A 35 0.63 -17.51 8.51
N LEU A 36 0.11 -16.84 7.48
CA LEU A 36 -0.69 -17.51 6.44
C LEU A 36 0.23 -18.18 5.40
N PRO A 37 -0.19 -19.28 4.75
CA PRO A 37 0.65 -20.01 3.80
C PRO A 37 1.20 -19.14 2.66
N HIS A 38 0.41 -18.23 2.10
CA HIS A 38 0.89 -17.29 1.07
C HIS A 38 1.96 -16.33 1.58
N GLN A 39 1.84 -15.89 2.84
CA GLN A 39 2.83 -15.02 3.48
C GLN A 39 4.16 -15.77 3.63
N LEU A 40 4.12 -17.03 4.10
CA LEU A 40 5.29 -17.88 4.21
C LEU A 40 5.95 -18.13 2.84
N ALA A 41 5.15 -18.41 1.82
CA ALA A 41 5.64 -18.62 0.45
C ALA A 41 6.31 -17.36 -0.12
N THR A 42 5.69 -16.19 0.03
CA THR A 42 6.26 -14.90 -0.38
C THR A 42 7.56 -14.60 0.35
N VAL A 43 7.57 -14.73 1.68
CA VAL A 43 8.77 -14.45 2.50
C VAL A 43 9.91 -15.40 2.13
N ARG A 44 9.62 -16.70 1.96
CA ARG A 44 10.63 -17.68 1.52
C ARG A 44 11.18 -17.33 0.13
N ARG A 45 10.31 -16.96 -0.81
CA ARG A 45 10.72 -16.57 -2.17
C ARG A 45 11.64 -15.35 -2.13
N VAL A 46 11.27 -14.31 -1.39
CA VAL A 46 12.06 -13.08 -1.25
C VAL A 46 13.42 -13.37 -0.63
N LEU A 47 13.47 -14.12 0.47
CA LEU A 47 14.70 -14.41 1.21
C LEU A 47 15.61 -15.43 0.49
N SER A 48 15.06 -16.21 -0.45
CA SER A 48 15.84 -17.13 -1.29
C SER A 48 16.56 -16.44 -2.45
N ASP A 49 16.19 -15.20 -2.80
CA ASP A 49 16.84 -14.49 -3.89
C ASP A 49 18.20 -13.93 -3.44
N THR A 50 19.17 -13.95 -4.36
CA THR A 50 20.52 -13.40 -4.16
C THR A 50 20.51 -11.91 -3.80
N GLN A 51 19.50 -11.19 -4.30
CA GLN A 51 19.25 -9.79 -3.99
C GLN A 51 17.79 -9.62 -3.58
N VAL A 52 17.56 -9.21 -2.34
CA VAL A 52 16.23 -8.89 -1.80
C VAL A 52 15.76 -7.57 -2.40
N ARG A 53 15.25 -7.65 -3.64
CA ARG A 53 14.65 -6.54 -4.36
C ARG A 53 13.35 -7.00 -5.00
N HIS A 54 12.21 -6.66 -4.39
CA HIS A 54 10.91 -7.18 -4.80
C HIS A 54 9.78 -6.16 -4.69
N LEU A 55 8.80 -6.31 -5.58
CA LEU A 55 7.49 -5.69 -5.45
C LEU A 55 6.52 -6.73 -4.90
N LEU A 56 5.97 -6.48 -3.71
CA LEU A 56 4.88 -7.27 -3.13
C LEU A 56 3.55 -6.64 -3.55
N SER A 57 2.91 -7.27 -4.54
CA SER A 57 1.68 -6.81 -5.16
C SER A 57 0.46 -7.66 -4.83
N ASP A 58 0.45 -8.18 -3.60
CA ASP A 58 -0.68 -8.91 -3.06
C ASP A 58 -1.93 -8.03 -2.97
N GLU A 59 -3.08 -8.66 -3.17
CA GLU A 59 -4.40 -8.05 -2.99
C GLU A 59 -4.54 -7.34 -1.62
N VAL A 60 -5.45 -6.36 -1.57
CA VAL A 60 -5.71 -5.59 -0.35
C VAL A 60 -6.17 -6.51 0.79
N GLY A 61 -5.53 -6.33 1.96
CA GLY A 61 -5.84 -7.09 3.17
C GLY A 61 -5.22 -8.50 3.26
N LEU A 62 -4.27 -8.86 2.38
CA LEU A 62 -3.50 -10.11 2.48
C LEU A 62 -2.29 -10.01 3.45
N GLY A 63 -2.09 -8.87 4.10
CA GLY A 63 -1.05 -8.68 5.12
C GLY A 63 0.35 -8.38 4.57
N LYS A 64 0.47 -7.52 3.56
CA LYS A 64 1.77 -7.07 3.02
C LYS A 64 2.70 -6.48 4.09
N THR A 65 2.16 -5.71 5.03
CA THR A 65 2.91 -5.17 6.17
C THR A 65 3.47 -6.28 7.06
N VAL A 66 2.66 -7.30 7.36
CA VAL A 66 3.12 -8.49 8.12
C VAL A 66 4.24 -9.21 7.37
N GLN A 67 4.10 -9.44 6.06
CA GLN A 67 5.16 -10.04 5.24
C GLN A 67 6.45 -9.20 5.25
N ALA A 68 6.33 -7.87 5.16
CA ALA A 68 7.48 -6.96 5.24
C ALA A 68 8.18 -7.06 6.60
N LEU A 69 7.42 -7.07 7.71
CA LEU A 69 7.97 -7.28 9.06
C LEU A 69 8.63 -8.66 9.20
N MET A 70 8.05 -9.71 8.60
CA MET A 70 8.66 -11.04 8.57
C MET A 70 10.02 -11.01 7.86
N ILE A 71 10.13 -10.31 6.72
CA ILE A 71 11.38 -10.14 6.00
C ILE A 71 12.38 -9.31 6.82
N ILE A 72 11.94 -8.20 7.42
CA ILE A 72 12.78 -7.33 8.27
C ILE A 72 13.36 -8.14 9.43
N ASN A 73 12.52 -8.90 10.16
CA ASN A 73 12.99 -9.70 11.29
C ASN A 73 13.88 -10.86 10.85
N ALA A 74 13.60 -11.51 9.73
CA ALA A 74 14.49 -12.50 9.15
C ALA A 74 15.88 -11.94 8.84
N LEU A 75 15.94 -10.75 8.23
CA LEU A 75 17.19 -10.08 7.89
C LEU A 75 17.95 -9.61 9.12
N ARG A 76 17.26 -9.03 10.12
CA ARG A 76 17.86 -8.62 11.40
C ARG A 76 18.36 -9.80 12.21
N TRP A 77 17.66 -10.94 12.15
CA TRP A 77 18.12 -12.17 12.80
C TRP A 77 19.43 -12.68 12.18
N GLN A 78 19.56 -12.62 10.85
CA GLN A 78 20.79 -12.99 10.15
C GLN A 78 21.91 -11.96 10.34
N TYR A 79 21.55 -10.67 10.40
CA TYR A 79 22.47 -9.54 10.50
C TYR A 79 21.97 -8.59 11.60
N PRO A 80 22.44 -8.74 12.87
CA PRO A 80 21.90 -7.98 14.00
C PRO A 80 22.02 -6.45 13.89
N LYS A 81 22.93 -5.95 13.06
CA LYS A 81 23.12 -4.52 12.78
C LYS A 81 22.32 -4.02 11.57
N HIS A 82 21.49 -4.87 10.97
CA HIS A 82 20.70 -4.52 9.79
C HIS A 82 19.72 -3.41 10.12
N ARG A 83 19.79 -2.32 9.34
CA ARG A 83 18.94 -1.15 9.51
C ARG A 83 17.97 -1.01 8.35
N THR A 84 16.72 -0.76 8.67
CA THR A 84 15.64 -0.59 7.70
C THR A 84 15.12 0.85 7.75
N VAL A 85 14.87 1.44 6.59
CA VAL A 85 14.07 2.66 6.47
C VAL A 85 12.78 2.35 5.73
N VAL A 86 11.64 2.73 6.31
CA VAL A 86 10.33 2.58 5.70
C VAL A 86 9.80 3.96 5.36
N VAL A 87 9.50 4.16 4.08
CA VAL A 87 8.87 5.38 3.56
C VAL A 87 7.43 5.04 3.21
N ALA A 88 6.49 5.62 3.95
CA ALA A 88 5.06 5.35 3.79
C ALA A 88 4.25 6.66 3.91
N PRO A 89 3.06 6.73 3.29
CA PRO A 89 2.15 7.88 3.37
C PRO A 89 1.84 8.27 4.82
N ASP A 90 1.56 9.56 5.05
CA ASP A 90 1.32 10.12 6.38
C ASP A 90 0.24 9.36 7.18
N ASN A 91 -0.82 8.91 6.52
CA ASN A 91 -1.92 8.17 7.12
C ASN A 91 -1.57 6.71 7.50
N LEU A 92 -0.46 6.16 7.00
CA LEU A 92 -0.03 4.79 7.29
C LEU A 92 1.06 4.70 8.36
N LEU A 93 1.66 5.82 8.78
CA LEU A 93 2.74 5.79 9.78
C LEU A 93 2.31 5.38 11.18
N ALA A 94 1.10 5.74 11.59
CA ALA A 94 0.56 5.30 12.88
C ALA A 94 0.40 3.77 12.88
N GLN A 95 -0.17 3.23 11.80
CA GLN A 95 -0.32 1.79 11.59
C GLN A 95 1.05 1.08 11.55
N TRP A 96 2.04 1.63 10.84
CA TRP A 96 3.40 1.06 10.82
C TRP A 96 4.05 1.04 12.20
N GLN A 97 3.88 2.09 13.01
CA GLN A 97 4.39 2.11 14.39
C GLN A 97 3.75 1.01 15.23
N GLU A 98 2.42 0.92 15.18
CA GLU A 98 1.66 -0.10 15.91
C GLU A 98 2.06 -1.51 15.48
N GLU A 99 2.12 -1.79 14.17
CA GLU A 99 2.49 -3.10 13.61
C GLU A 99 3.95 -3.46 13.95
N CYS A 100 4.89 -2.51 13.87
CA CYS A 100 6.27 -2.70 14.31
C CYS A 100 6.34 -3.07 15.80
N TRP A 101 5.58 -2.40 16.66
CA TRP A 101 5.59 -2.62 18.10
C TRP A 101 4.91 -3.94 18.48
N THR A 102 3.67 -4.12 18.06
CA THR A 102 2.79 -5.22 18.47
C THR A 102 3.17 -6.53 17.81
N ARG A 103 3.53 -6.50 16.52
CA ARG A 103 3.88 -7.71 15.75
C ARG A 103 5.37 -7.85 15.49
N GLY A 104 6.02 -6.76 15.08
CA GLY A 104 7.43 -6.79 14.73
C GLY A 104 8.36 -6.93 15.93
N HIS A 105 7.92 -6.55 17.13
CA HIS A 105 8.76 -6.37 18.33
C HIS A 105 9.95 -5.44 18.07
N ILE A 106 9.70 -4.38 17.30
CA ILE A 106 10.65 -3.34 16.94
C ILE A 106 10.12 -2.03 17.49
N MET A 107 10.95 -1.28 18.21
CA MET A 107 10.67 0.14 18.49
C MET A 107 11.22 0.98 17.33
N PRO A 108 10.37 1.52 16.44
CA PRO A 108 10.84 2.37 15.36
C PRO A 108 11.18 3.78 15.87
N ALA A 109 12.16 4.42 15.23
CA ALA A 109 12.35 5.86 15.32
C ALA A 109 11.50 6.54 14.24
N LEU A 110 11.04 7.76 14.49
CA LEU A 110 10.27 8.56 13.53
C LEU A 110 11.11 9.74 13.04
N ALA A 111 11.28 9.83 11.73
CA ALA A 111 11.99 10.94 11.08
C ALA A 111 11.38 12.30 11.46
N GLY A 112 12.24 13.28 11.73
CA GLY A 112 11.84 14.64 12.11
C GLY A 112 11.27 14.79 13.53
N VAL A 113 11.13 13.69 14.28
CA VAL A 113 10.67 13.69 15.69
C VAL A 113 11.72 13.10 16.61
N ALA A 114 12.33 11.98 16.21
CA ALA A 114 13.42 11.36 16.94
C ALA A 114 14.66 12.25 16.96
N THR A 115 15.41 12.19 18.04
CA THR A 115 16.75 12.79 18.11
C THR A 115 17.71 12.05 17.17
N ASP A 116 18.79 12.69 16.73
CA ASP A 116 19.78 12.06 15.83
C ASP A 116 20.32 10.74 16.42
N ARG A 117 20.56 10.71 17.74
CA ARG A 117 21.02 9.51 18.46
C ARG A 117 19.99 8.37 18.41
N GLU A 118 18.71 8.67 18.58
CA GLU A 118 17.63 7.68 18.49
C GLU A 118 17.48 7.17 17.05
N ALA A 119 17.52 8.07 16.08
CA ALA A 119 17.47 7.71 14.67
C ALA A 119 18.63 6.77 14.29
N ASP A 120 19.86 7.11 14.70
CA ASP A 120 21.08 6.35 14.40
C ASP A 120 21.15 4.98 15.08
N SER A 121 20.64 4.88 16.31
CA SER A 121 20.65 3.62 17.07
C SER A 121 19.44 2.73 16.75
N SER A 122 18.37 3.28 16.18
CA SER A 122 17.18 2.51 15.85
C SER A 122 17.45 1.51 14.71
N PRO A 123 16.99 0.25 14.84
CA PRO A 123 17.03 -0.72 13.75
C PRO A 123 16.03 -0.39 12.63
N LEU A 124 15.03 0.46 12.91
CA LEU A 124 14.01 0.84 11.93
C LEU A 124 13.68 2.34 12.05
N LEU A 125 13.80 3.05 10.92
CA LEU A 125 13.36 4.44 10.80
C LEU A 125 12.09 4.51 9.94
N LEU A 126 11.05 5.17 10.46
CA LEU A 126 9.85 5.51 9.71
C LEU A 126 9.97 6.94 9.19
N ALA A 127 9.72 7.14 7.90
CA ALA A 127 9.79 8.43 7.25
C ALA A 127 8.55 8.71 6.39
N ARG A 128 8.12 9.97 6.39
CA ARG A 128 7.09 10.48 5.48
C ARG A 128 7.70 10.85 4.14
N PRO A 129 6.87 10.98 3.08
CA PRO A 129 7.27 11.57 1.82
C PRO A 129 7.96 12.94 1.99
N ARG A 130 7.49 13.77 2.93
CA ARG A 130 8.09 15.09 3.20
C ARG A 130 9.45 15.03 3.91
N ASP A 131 9.74 13.95 4.64
CA ASP A 131 10.94 13.85 5.46
C ASP A 131 12.18 13.50 4.61
N ILE A 132 12.00 13.16 3.32
CA ILE A 132 13.07 12.73 2.41
C ILE A 132 13.40 13.77 1.32
N VAL A 133 12.60 14.84 1.19
CA VAL A 133 12.79 15.89 0.19
C VAL A 133 13.53 17.06 0.81
N ARG A 134 14.71 17.40 0.30
CA ARG A 134 15.43 18.61 0.71
C ARG A 134 14.70 19.85 0.19
N ARG A 135 14.03 20.59 1.06
CA ARG A 135 13.55 21.95 0.75
C ARG A 135 14.69 22.95 0.90
N GLN A 136 14.79 23.91 -0.02
CA GLN A 136 15.74 25.00 0.12
C GLN A 136 15.48 25.76 1.43
N GLY A 137 16.44 25.76 2.35
CA GLY A 137 16.37 26.42 3.66
C GLY A 137 16.10 25.51 4.87
N GLU A 138 15.71 24.24 4.68
CA GLU A 138 15.39 23.30 5.79
C GLU A 138 16.40 22.13 5.84
N ALA A 139 17.70 22.45 5.93
CA ALA A 139 18.76 21.44 5.95
C ALA A 139 18.71 20.49 7.17
N GLU A 140 18.12 20.90 8.29
CA GLU A 140 18.24 20.19 9.57
C GLU A 140 17.27 19.00 9.76
N ARG A 141 16.28 18.78 8.89
CA ARG A 141 15.24 17.74 9.12
C ARG A 141 15.05 16.73 8.00
N THR A 142 15.88 16.77 6.97
CA THR A 142 15.75 15.82 5.85
C THR A 142 16.57 14.57 6.13
N VAL A 143 15.93 13.40 6.10
CA VAL A 143 16.61 12.11 6.21
C VAL A 143 17.36 11.82 4.91
N GLU A 144 18.67 11.59 5.03
CA GLU A 144 19.46 11.14 3.88
C GLU A 144 19.27 9.63 3.66
N LEU A 145 18.55 9.29 2.59
CA LEU A 145 18.32 7.90 2.18
C LEU A 145 19.54 7.34 1.46
N THR A 146 20.56 6.95 2.21
CA THR A 146 21.80 6.38 1.65
C THR A 146 21.97 4.92 2.10
N GLY A 147 22.36 4.05 1.16
CA GLY A 147 22.67 2.64 1.45
C GLY A 147 23.87 2.40 2.38
N ARG A 148 24.52 3.46 2.86
CA ARG A 148 25.53 3.45 3.93
C ARG A 148 24.90 3.48 5.31
N SER A 149 23.74 4.11 5.45
CA SER A 149 23.04 4.28 6.72
C SER A 149 21.99 3.19 6.95
N PHE A 150 21.39 2.69 5.86
CA PHE A 150 20.33 1.70 5.87
C PHE A 150 20.62 0.58 4.86
N ASP A 151 20.35 -0.66 5.23
CA ASP A 151 20.56 -1.84 4.40
C ASP A 151 19.34 -2.14 3.51
N LEU A 152 18.14 -1.87 4.04
CA LEU A 152 16.85 -2.11 3.40
C LEU A 152 16.02 -0.82 3.31
N LEU A 153 15.56 -0.51 2.10
CA LEU A 153 14.53 0.48 1.82
C LEU A 153 13.19 -0.22 1.63
N VAL A 154 12.18 0.15 2.40
CA VAL A 154 10.78 -0.24 2.17
C VAL A 154 10.02 0.98 1.69
N VAL A 155 9.34 0.87 0.55
CA VAL A 155 8.46 1.91 0.00
C VAL A 155 7.04 1.38 -0.02
N ASP A 156 6.17 1.94 0.81
CA ASP A 156 4.78 1.51 0.94
C ASP A 156 3.83 2.42 0.17
N GLU A 157 2.93 1.84 -0.61
CA GLU A 157 1.94 2.51 -1.46
C GLU A 157 2.49 3.73 -2.24
N PRO A 158 3.59 3.59 -3.02
CA PRO A 158 4.19 4.71 -3.75
C PRO A 158 3.21 5.43 -4.67
N GLN A 159 2.17 4.76 -5.17
CA GLN A 159 1.16 5.36 -6.04
C GLN A 159 0.28 6.41 -5.36
N THR A 160 0.27 6.49 -4.02
CA THR A 160 -0.43 7.54 -3.28
C THR A 160 0.46 8.73 -2.95
N MET A 161 1.76 8.66 -3.27
CA MET A 161 2.72 9.74 -3.07
C MET A 161 2.83 10.63 -4.32
N PRO A 162 3.23 11.91 -4.17
CA PRO A 162 3.63 12.75 -5.29
C PRO A 162 4.72 12.08 -6.15
N ARG A 163 4.59 12.19 -7.47
CA ARG A 163 5.46 11.49 -8.42
C ARG A 163 6.93 11.89 -8.27
N GLU A 164 7.19 13.16 -7.95
CA GLU A 164 8.52 13.71 -7.74
C GLU A 164 9.23 13.00 -6.58
N ILE A 165 8.49 12.69 -5.51
CA ILE A 165 9.01 11.98 -4.34
C ILE A 165 9.36 10.54 -4.70
N VAL A 166 8.49 9.86 -5.44
CA VAL A 166 8.75 8.49 -5.92
C VAL A 166 9.95 8.46 -6.86
N GLN A 167 10.16 9.51 -7.67
CA GLN A 167 11.35 9.63 -8.51
C GLN A 167 12.62 9.78 -7.66
N SER A 168 12.60 10.58 -6.60
CA SER A 168 13.72 10.68 -5.65
C SER A 168 13.98 9.35 -4.93
N LEU A 169 12.94 8.63 -4.52
CA LEU A 169 13.05 7.29 -3.93
C LEU A 169 13.67 6.29 -4.90
N ALA A 170 13.20 6.28 -6.15
CA ALA A 170 13.74 5.39 -7.18
C ALA A 170 15.21 5.69 -7.49
N GLN A 171 15.65 6.95 -7.38
CA GLN A 171 17.05 7.32 -7.48
C GLN A 171 17.86 6.88 -6.27
N ALA A 172 17.38 7.13 -5.04
CA ALA A 172 18.04 6.71 -3.82
C ALA A 172 18.21 5.18 -3.76
N ALA A 173 17.19 4.44 -4.23
CA ALA A 173 17.17 2.98 -4.29
C ALA A 173 18.33 2.38 -5.11
N ASP A 174 18.98 3.12 -6.02
CA ASP A 174 20.17 2.63 -6.73
C ASP A 174 21.31 2.30 -5.75
N GLY A 175 21.42 3.04 -4.63
CA GLY A 175 22.47 2.84 -3.62
C GLY A 175 22.15 1.79 -2.56
N PHE A 176 20.92 1.27 -2.49
CA PHE A 176 20.52 0.31 -1.47
C PHE A 176 20.89 -1.13 -1.82
N ARG A 177 21.30 -1.92 -0.84
CA ARG A 177 21.51 -3.36 -1.06
C ARG A 177 20.18 -4.07 -1.29
N GLN A 178 19.15 -3.69 -0.53
CA GLN A 178 17.85 -4.36 -0.50
C GLN A 178 16.73 -3.34 -0.62
N VAL A 179 15.68 -3.70 -1.36
CA VAL A 179 14.52 -2.84 -1.60
C VAL A 179 13.23 -3.67 -1.59
N LEU A 180 12.24 -3.24 -0.82
CA LEU A 180 10.88 -3.79 -0.91
C LEU A 180 9.93 -2.68 -1.30
N VAL A 181 9.15 -2.92 -2.33
CA VAL A 181 8.03 -2.05 -2.70
C VAL A 181 6.75 -2.78 -2.34
N LEU A 182 5.86 -2.14 -1.59
CA LEU A 182 4.58 -2.70 -1.20
C LEU A 182 3.47 -1.92 -1.91
N SER A 183 2.67 -2.59 -2.72
CA SER A 183 1.55 -1.93 -3.39
C SER A 183 0.54 -2.92 -3.92
N ALA A 184 -0.71 -2.83 -3.47
CA ALA A 184 -1.79 -3.64 -4.06
C ALA A 184 -2.08 -3.23 -5.52
N THR A 185 -1.82 -1.98 -5.88
CA THR A 185 -2.17 -1.37 -7.17
C THR A 185 -1.00 -0.55 -7.73
N PRO A 186 0.11 -1.19 -8.15
CA PRO A 186 1.38 -0.52 -8.49
C PRO A 186 1.35 0.33 -9.77
N ARG A 187 0.18 0.54 -10.39
CA ARG A 187 -0.03 1.30 -11.63
C ARG A 187 0.90 0.91 -12.78
N LEU A 188 1.28 -0.37 -12.86
CA LEU A 188 2.21 -0.85 -13.90
C LEU A 188 1.68 -0.70 -15.33
N GLY A 189 0.41 -0.34 -15.57
CA GLY A 189 -0.09 0.01 -16.90
C GLY A 189 0.45 1.35 -17.43
N ASP A 190 0.79 2.28 -16.52
CA ASP A 190 1.38 3.57 -16.85
C ASP A 190 2.90 3.42 -16.99
N GLY A 191 3.43 3.73 -18.19
CA GLY A 191 4.85 3.55 -18.49
C GLY A 191 5.77 4.37 -17.58
N GLY A 192 5.32 5.56 -17.15
CA GLY A 192 6.09 6.41 -16.24
C GLY A 192 6.20 5.83 -14.84
N TRP A 193 5.09 5.29 -14.30
CA TRP A 193 5.10 4.61 -13.00
C TRP A 193 5.86 3.28 -13.06
N ARG A 194 5.65 2.51 -14.12
CA ARG A 194 6.36 1.25 -14.35
C ARG A 194 7.87 1.45 -14.29
N GLU A 195 8.41 2.45 -14.99
CA GLU A 195 9.85 2.74 -15.01
C GLU A 195 10.41 3.03 -13.59
N LEU A 196 9.68 3.82 -12.79
CA LEU A 196 10.08 4.13 -11.41
C LEU A 196 10.12 2.88 -10.51
N ILE A 197 9.08 2.06 -10.57
CA ILE A 197 9.02 0.81 -9.80
C ILE A 197 10.10 -0.17 -10.25
N MET A 198 10.26 -0.35 -11.57
CA MET A 198 11.24 -1.28 -12.12
C MET A 198 12.68 -0.84 -11.84
N ARG A 199 12.97 0.47 -11.77
CA ARG A 199 14.28 0.97 -11.31
C ARG A 199 14.59 0.54 -9.88
N MET A 200 13.61 0.61 -8.98
CA MET A 200 13.78 0.21 -7.58
C MET A 200 14.11 -1.29 -7.46
N ILE A 201 13.43 -2.15 -8.25
CA ILE A 201 13.56 -3.60 -8.09
C ILE A 201 14.59 -4.26 -9.04
N GLU A 202 14.83 -3.72 -10.24
CA GLU A 202 15.80 -4.20 -11.23
C GLU A 202 16.85 -3.11 -11.58
N PRO A 203 17.71 -2.70 -10.63
CA PRO A 203 18.62 -1.56 -10.80
C PRO A 203 19.61 -1.75 -11.97
N ALA A 204 20.07 -2.98 -12.20
CA ALA A 204 21.00 -3.28 -13.29
C ALA A 204 20.34 -3.12 -14.67
N ALA A 205 19.09 -3.56 -14.81
CA ALA A 205 18.33 -3.36 -16.05
C ALA A 205 18.04 -1.87 -16.25
N ALA A 206 17.71 -1.14 -15.18
CA ALA A 206 17.48 0.29 -15.23
C ALA A 206 18.74 1.10 -15.55
N PHE A 207 19.90 0.68 -15.04
CA PHE A 207 21.17 1.27 -15.42
C PHE A 207 21.44 1.09 -16.91
N ARG A 208 21.30 -0.13 -17.43
CA ARG A 208 21.50 -0.44 -18.85
C ARG A 208 20.51 0.33 -19.74
N ALA A 209 19.23 0.37 -19.36
CA ALA A 209 18.19 1.12 -20.06
C ALA A 209 18.58 2.60 -20.22
N ARG A 210 19.04 3.25 -19.13
CA ARG A 210 19.52 4.63 -19.18
C ARG A 210 20.78 4.81 -20.04
N PHE A 211 21.71 3.87 -19.97
CA PHE A 211 22.94 3.91 -20.77
C PHE A 211 22.65 3.78 -22.27
N ASP A 212 21.73 2.90 -22.65
CA ASP A 212 21.36 2.61 -24.04
C ASP A 212 20.27 3.56 -24.59
N GLY A 213 19.70 4.45 -23.76
CA GLY A 213 18.58 5.32 -24.16
C GLY A 213 17.27 4.57 -24.40
N ARG A 214 17.06 3.44 -23.73
CA ARG A 214 15.91 2.54 -23.86
C ARG A 214 15.10 2.51 -22.56
N SER A 215 13.92 1.88 -22.58
CA SER A 215 13.12 1.62 -21.38
C SER A 215 13.60 0.38 -20.62
N VAL A 216 13.33 0.30 -19.32
CA VAL A 216 13.64 -0.93 -18.54
C VAL A 216 12.90 -2.14 -19.10
N SER A 217 11.67 -1.93 -19.59
CA SER A 217 10.84 -3.02 -20.12
C SER A 217 11.47 -3.67 -21.35
N GLU A 218 12.09 -2.88 -22.23
CA GLU A 218 12.80 -3.39 -23.42
C GLU A 218 14.02 -4.22 -23.03
N VAL A 219 14.83 -3.74 -22.09
CA VAL A 219 16.02 -4.47 -21.61
C VAL A 219 15.63 -5.80 -20.96
N LEU A 220 14.54 -5.83 -20.20
CA LEU A 220 14.05 -7.04 -19.56
C LEU A 220 13.44 -8.02 -20.57
N ALA A 221 12.71 -7.53 -21.57
CA ALA A 221 12.18 -8.36 -22.65
C ALA A 221 13.31 -8.99 -23.48
N GLU A 222 14.36 -8.23 -23.81
CA GLU A 222 15.55 -8.74 -24.49
C GLU A 222 16.23 -9.85 -23.67
N ARG A 223 16.36 -9.66 -22.35
CA ARG A 223 16.91 -10.68 -21.44
C ARG A 223 16.09 -11.97 -21.46
N GLU A 224 14.76 -11.87 -21.46
CA GLU A 224 13.86 -13.01 -21.48
C GLU A 224 13.93 -13.78 -22.81
N LEU A 225 14.04 -13.07 -23.94
CA LEU A 225 14.22 -13.67 -25.26
C LEU A 225 15.53 -14.46 -25.37
N LEU A 226 16.64 -13.90 -24.86
CA LEU A 226 17.95 -14.57 -24.88
C LEU A 226 17.98 -15.85 -24.05
N ALA A 227 17.17 -15.92 -22.99
CA ALA A 227 17.05 -17.12 -22.16
C ALA A 227 16.32 -18.28 -22.87
N GLY A 228 15.35 -17.95 -23.75
CA GLY A 228 14.65 -18.95 -24.54
C GLY A 228 15.57 -19.74 -25.48
N SER A 229 16.72 -19.19 -25.86
CA SER A 229 17.73 -19.90 -26.67
C SER A 229 18.67 -20.82 -25.88
N GLU A 230 18.73 -20.70 -24.54
CA GLU A 230 19.53 -21.56 -23.64
C GLU A 230 18.72 -22.74 -23.06
N ALA A 231 17.50 -22.98 -23.58
CA ALA A 231 16.51 -23.86 -22.96
C ALA A 231 16.92 -25.36 -23.00
N GLY A 232 17.60 -25.80 -21.94
CA GLY A 232 17.88 -27.21 -21.63
C GLY A 232 17.42 -27.67 -20.23
N GLU A 233 16.90 -26.78 -19.36
CA GLU A 233 16.58 -27.11 -17.96
C GLU A 233 15.28 -26.45 -17.44
N ASP A 234 14.80 -26.98 -16.31
CA ASP A 234 13.63 -26.61 -15.49
C ASP A 234 13.11 -25.18 -15.71
N GLY A 235 11.89 -25.07 -16.26
CA GLY A 235 11.24 -23.80 -16.56
C GLY A 235 11.07 -22.88 -15.34
N GLY A 236 11.03 -23.43 -14.12
CA GLY A 236 11.03 -22.64 -12.89
C GLY A 236 12.33 -21.85 -12.72
N ALA A 237 13.49 -22.49 -12.92
CA ALA A 237 14.79 -21.84 -12.82
C ALA A 237 14.97 -20.74 -13.87
N ILE A 238 14.50 -20.98 -15.11
CA ILE A 238 14.50 -20.00 -16.20
C ILE A 238 13.67 -18.77 -15.81
N TYR A 239 12.45 -18.96 -15.31
CA TYR A 239 11.60 -17.86 -14.87
C TYR A 239 12.28 -17.00 -13.79
N LEU A 240 12.81 -17.63 -12.75
CA LEU A 240 13.43 -16.93 -11.62
C LEU A 240 14.69 -16.15 -12.02
N LYS A 241 15.37 -16.56 -13.10
CA LYS A 241 16.59 -15.92 -13.58
C LYS A 241 16.31 -14.83 -14.61
N TYR A 242 15.41 -15.05 -15.56
CA TYR A 242 15.32 -14.23 -16.76
C TYR A 242 14.03 -13.44 -16.91
N ALA A 243 12.89 -13.91 -16.37
CA ALA A 243 11.59 -13.30 -16.63
C ALA A 243 11.56 -11.82 -16.21
N ALA A 244 10.88 -10.98 -17.00
CA ALA A 244 10.72 -9.57 -16.70
C ALA A 244 9.97 -9.32 -15.36
N THR A 245 9.13 -10.27 -14.96
CA THR A 245 8.29 -10.18 -13.75
C THR A 245 8.84 -10.96 -12.56
N ARG A 246 10.05 -11.55 -12.64
CA ARG A 246 10.62 -12.47 -11.61
C ARG A 246 10.70 -11.87 -10.19
N ARG A 247 10.72 -10.55 -10.08
CA ARG A 247 10.80 -9.76 -8.83
C ARG A 247 9.44 -9.23 -8.37
N ILE A 248 8.37 -9.45 -9.13
CA ILE A 248 7.01 -9.05 -8.79
C ILE A 248 6.30 -10.29 -8.24
N ILE A 249 5.88 -10.23 -6.98
CA ILE A 249 5.12 -11.29 -6.33
C ILE A 249 3.68 -10.81 -6.20
N ARG A 250 2.72 -11.63 -6.65
CA ARG A 250 1.30 -11.29 -6.60
C ARG A 250 0.48 -12.50 -6.16
N ASN A 251 -0.11 -12.39 -4.99
CA ASN A 251 -1.13 -13.31 -4.50
C ASN A 251 -2.52 -12.66 -4.59
N SER A 252 -3.52 -13.45 -4.95
CA SER A 252 -4.94 -13.09 -4.88
C SER A 252 -5.64 -13.90 -3.79
N ARG A 253 -6.79 -13.41 -3.31
CA ARG A 253 -7.63 -14.17 -2.38
C ARG A 253 -8.15 -15.46 -3.00
N GLU A 254 -8.48 -15.42 -4.30
CA GLU A 254 -8.95 -16.59 -5.05
C GLU A 254 -7.94 -17.75 -4.99
N GLY A 255 -6.65 -17.46 -5.14
CA GLY A 255 -5.60 -18.48 -5.06
C GLY A 255 -5.38 -19.08 -3.68
N TRP A 256 -5.92 -18.47 -2.62
CA TRP A 256 -5.71 -18.86 -1.23
C TRP A 256 -7.03 -18.94 -0.44
N GLY A 257 -8.16 -19.13 -1.13
CA GLY A 257 -9.51 -19.05 -0.54
C GLY A 257 -9.70 -19.97 0.66
N ASP A 258 -9.14 -21.17 0.61
CA ASP A 258 -9.23 -22.18 1.68
C ASP A 258 -8.62 -21.74 3.02
N TYR A 259 -7.74 -20.75 3.00
CA TYR A 259 -7.02 -20.25 4.18
C TYR A 259 -7.48 -18.86 4.63
N LEU A 260 -8.48 -18.28 3.95
CA LEU A 260 -8.91 -16.89 4.17
C LEU A 260 -10.39 -16.83 4.55
N PRO A 261 -10.81 -15.83 5.34
CA PRO A 261 -12.22 -15.58 5.57
C PRO A 261 -12.97 -15.34 4.26
N VAL A 262 -14.14 -15.97 4.11
CA VAL A 262 -15.02 -15.80 2.96
C VAL A 262 -15.66 -14.41 3.04
N ARG A 263 -15.45 -13.59 2.01
CA ARG A 263 -16.15 -12.30 1.87
C ARG A 263 -17.50 -12.52 1.19
N ARG A 264 -18.57 -12.06 1.83
CA ARG A 264 -19.90 -11.98 1.23
C ARG A 264 -20.18 -10.52 0.92
N ASN A 265 -20.21 -10.18 -0.37
CA ASN A 265 -20.55 -8.83 -0.80
C ASN A 265 -22.05 -8.80 -1.07
N THR A 266 -22.77 -7.94 -0.34
CA THR A 266 -24.21 -7.72 -0.53
C THR A 266 -24.41 -6.37 -1.22
N GLU A 267 -25.11 -6.36 -2.35
CA GLU A 267 -25.51 -5.11 -3.02
C GLU A 267 -26.84 -4.65 -2.40
N VAL A 268 -26.83 -3.47 -1.78
CA VAL A 268 -28.04 -2.83 -1.24
C VAL A 268 -28.43 -1.68 -2.15
N ARG A 269 -29.62 -1.78 -2.74
CA ARG A 269 -30.18 -0.73 -3.59
C ARG A 269 -31.03 0.21 -2.76
N ILE A 270 -30.58 1.45 -2.66
CA ILE A 270 -31.23 2.49 -1.86
C ILE A 270 -31.93 3.49 -2.78
N GLN A 271 -33.07 4.02 -2.32
CA GLN A 271 -33.68 5.18 -2.96
C GLN A 271 -33.14 6.46 -2.32
N PRO A 272 -32.79 7.49 -3.10
CA PRO A 272 -32.38 8.76 -2.52
C PRO A 272 -33.53 9.38 -1.73
N LEU A 273 -33.19 9.98 -0.59
CA LEU A 273 -34.14 10.76 0.21
C LEU A 273 -34.59 12.01 -0.56
N SER A 274 -35.68 12.64 -0.11
CA SER A 274 -36.23 13.84 -0.74
C SER A 274 -35.18 14.96 -0.88
N ALA A 275 -34.40 15.21 0.19
CA ALA A 275 -33.32 16.19 0.19
C ALA A 275 -32.17 15.83 -0.78
N GLU A 276 -31.80 14.55 -0.89
CA GLU A 276 -30.79 14.08 -1.86
C GLU A 276 -31.26 14.24 -3.30
N ARG A 277 -32.53 13.90 -3.57
CA ARG A 277 -33.14 14.06 -4.90
C ARG A 277 -33.11 15.52 -5.35
N GLU A 278 -33.48 16.45 -4.48
CA GLU A 278 -33.40 17.89 -4.78
C GLU A 278 -31.96 18.34 -5.07
N ARG A 279 -30.96 17.87 -4.30
CA ARG A 279 -29.55 18.16 -4.58
C ARG A 279 -29.09 17.59 -5.93
N HIS A 280 -29.56 16.41 -6.31
CA HIS A 280 -29.28 15.83 -7.63
C HIS A 280 -29.92 16.61 -8.77
N GLU A 281 -31.16 17.07 -8.60
CA GLU A 281 -31.85 17.91 -9.59
C GLU A 281 -31.16 19.26 -9.78
N ILE A 282 -30.74 19.92 -8.69
CA ILE A 282 -29.96 21.15 -8.74
C ILE A 282 -28.64 20.92 -9.47
N ALA A 283 -27.91 19.86 -9.13
CA ALA A 283 -26.67 19.49 -9.80
C ALA A 283 -26.88 19.24 -11.30
N ALA A 284 -27.96 18.55 -11.70
CA ALA A 284 -28.30 18.32 -13.09
C ALA A 284 -28.59 19.65 -13.83
N CYS A 285 -29.29 20.59 -13.19
CA CYS A 285 -29.55 21.91 -13.76
C CYS A 285 -28.24 22.71 -13.97
N MET A 286 -27.34 22.68 -12.99
CA MET A 286 -26.02 23.33 -13.07
C MET A 286 -25.15 22.75 -14.21
N LEU A 287 -25.23 21.43 -14.43
CA LEU A 287 -24.47 20.75 -15.49
C LEU A 287 -25.15 20.80 -16.86
N GLY A 288 -26.46 21.08 -16.94
CA GLY A 288 -27.19 21.18 -18.21
C GLY A 288 -26.63 22.22 -19.18
N HIS A 289 -25.83 23.17 -18.68
CA HIS A 289 -25.17 24.22 -19.45
C HIS A 289 -23.65 23.99 -19.62
N ALA A 290 -23.11 22.88 -19.11
CA ALA A 290 -21.67 22.59 -19.13
C ALA A 290 -21.30 21.61 -20.25
N SER A 291 -20.28 21.95 -21.05
CA SER A 291 -19.79 21.08 -22.12
C SER A 291 -19.14 19.80 -21.55
N PRO A 292 -19.52 18.58 -21.98
CA PRO A 292 -19.03 17.32 -21.42
C PRO A 292 -17.52 17.04 -21.60
N GLY A 293 -16.85 17.75 -22.51
CA GLY A 293 -15.55 17.33 -23.05
C GLY A 293 -14.29 17.91 -22.40
N THR A 294 -14.36 19.02 -21.64
CA THR A 294 -13.12 19.77 -21.35
C THR A 294 -13.01 20.38 -19.94
N ASP A 295 -14.06 20.43 -19.14
CA ASP A 295 -14.07 21.29 -17.94
C ASP A 295 -14.44 20.58 -16.63
N LEU A 296 -14.01 19.33 -16.42
CA LEU A 296 -14.23 18.61 -15.14
C LEU A 296 -13.59 19.30 -13.91
N GLN A 297 -12.80 20.37 -14.13
CA GLN A 297 -12.19 21.22 -13.10
C GLN A 297 -12.85 22.59 -12.98
N GLY A 298 -13.85 22.89 -13.81
CA GLY A 298 -14.55 24.17 -13.83
C GLY A 298 -15.38 24.42 -12.58
N ARG A 299 -15.81 25.68 -12.41
CA ARG A 299 -16.70 26.09 -11.32
C ARG A 299 -17.98 25.25 -11.21
N PRO A 300 -18.70 24.92 -12.31
CA PRO A 300 -19.92 24.10 -12.23
C PRO A 300 -19.65 22.72 -11.63
N TRP A 301 -18.57 22.07 -12.07
CA TRP A 301 -18.18 20.73 -11.60
C TRP A 301 -17.67 20.75 -10.16
N THR A 302 -16.95 21.79 -9.76
CA THR A 302 -16.49 21.97 -8.37
C THR A 302 -17.67 22.15 -7.42
N ALA A 303 -18.65 22.97 -7.78
CA ALA A 303 -19.86 23.19 -7.00
C ALA A 303 -20.75 21.94 -6.93
N VAL A 304 -20.92 21.23 -8.05
CA VAL A 304 -21.66 19.95 -8.08
C VAL A 304 -20.99 18.89 -7.21
N ARG A 305 -19.65 18.79 -7.23
CA ARG A 305 -18.93 17.89 -6.34
C ARG A 305 -19.12 18.27 -4.87
N ALA A 306 -19.10 19.55 -4.55
CA ALA A 306 -19.35 20.04 -3.19
C ALA A 306 -20.77 19.69 -2.70
N LEU A 307 -21.79 19.82 -3.56
CA LEU A 307 -23.19 19.41 -3.28
C LEU A 307 -23.33 17.93 -2.90
N GLN A 308 -22.42 17.07 -3.36
CA GLN A 308 -22.51 15.61 -3.24
C GLN A 308 -21.48 15.02 -2.24
N ARG A 309 -20.60 15.84 -1.66
CA ARG A 309 -19.47 15.37 -0.85
C ARG A 309 -19.71 15.40 0.65
N SER A 310 -20.35 16.45 1.15
CA SER A 310 -20.69 16.55 2.58
C SER A 310 -21.84 17.52 2.80
N ALA A 311 -22.60 17.34 3.88
CA ALA A 311 -23.70 18.23 4.25
C ALA A 311 -23.23 19.69 4.40
N ARG A 312 -22.02 19.91 4.95
CA ARG A 312 -21.44 21.25 5.09
C ARG A 312 -21.14 21.88 3.73
N ALA A 313 -20.43 21.17 2.86
CA ALA A 313 -20.08 21.68 1.53
C ALA A 313 -21.33 21.92 0.67
N ALA A 314 -22.34 21.06 0.80
CA ALA A 314 -23.61 21.23 0.13
C ALA A 314 -24.35 22.49 0.63
N ARG A 315 -24.37 22.75 1.94
CA ARG A 315 -25.03 23.93 2.52
C ARG A 315 -24.41 25.24 2.03
N ASP A 316 -23.09 25.30 1.92
CA ASP A 316 -22.38 26.48 1.44
C ASP A 316 -22.80 26.80 -0.01
N ILE A 317 -22.78 25.79 -0.91
CA ILE A 317 -23.21 25.95 -2.30
C ILE A 317 -24.70 26.29 -2.42
N LEU A 318 -25.57 25.63 -1.64
CA LEU A 318 -27.00 25.91 -1.64
C LEU A 318 -27.29 27.33 -1.17
N GLY A 319 -26.55 27.85 -0.19
CA GLY A 319 -26.65 29.23 0.27
C GLY A 319 -26.23 30.24 -0.80
N GLU A 320 -25.13 29.97 -1.51
CA GLU A 320 -24.69 30.80 -2.65
C GLU A 320 -25.74 30.83 -3.76
N LEU A 321 -26.32 29.67 -4.11
CA LEU A 321 -27.35 29.56 -5.15
C LEU A 321 -28.67 30.23 -4.74
N ALA A 322 -29.08 30.08 -3.48
CA ALA A 322 -30.28 30.73 -2.95
C ALA A 322 -30.17 32.26 -3.04
N GLY A 323 -28.99 32.82 -2.79
CA GLY A 323 -28.72 34.25 -2.90
C GLY A 323 -28.77 34.82 -4.32
N GLN A 324 -28.69 33.98 -5.37
CA GLN A 324 -28.75 34.41 -6.77
C GLN A 324 -30.19 34.63 -7.28
N GLY A 325 -31.20 34.12 -6.57
CA GLY A 325 -32.61 34.23 -6.96
C GLY A 325 -32.99 33.40 -8.18
N GLY A 326 -34.23 33.56 -8.65
CA GLY A 326 -34.79 32.79 -9.77
C GLY A 326 -35.13 31.34 -9.42
N VAL A 327 -35.53 30.56 -10.44
CA VAL A 327 -36.04 29.19 -10.27
C VAL A 327 -35.02 28.26 -9.59
N LEU A 328 -33.73 28.42 -9.90
CA LEU A 328 -32.66 27.64 -9.27
C LEU A 328 -32.41 28.07 -7.83
N GLY A 329 -32.50 29.37 -7.52
CA GLY A 329 -32.38 29.90 -6.17
C GLY A 329 -33.52 29.45 -5.25
N GLU A 330 -34.76 29.46 -5.74
CA GLU A 330 -35.91 28.93 -4.99
C GLU A 330 -35.80 27.43 -4.71
N ARG A 331 -35.33 26.65 -5.69
CA ARG A 331 -35.00 25.23 -5.49
C ARG A 331 -33.89 25.04 -4.47
N ALA A 332 -32.84 25.85 -4.54
CA ALA A 332 -31.72 25.79 -3.60
C ALA A 332 -32.14 26.11 -2.16
N GLU A 333 -33.03 27.10 -1.94
CA GLU A 333 -33.52 27.43 -0.61
C GLU A 333 -34.40 26.31 -0.02
N ARG A 334 -35.26 25.69 -0.85
CA ARG A 334 -36.04 24.51 -0.42
C ARG A 334 -35.14 23.32 -0.07
N ALA A 335 -34.12 23.04 -0.90
CA ALA A 335 -33.16 21.98 -0.63
C ALA A 335 -32.33 22.27 0.63
N ARG A 336 -32.00 23.55 0.88
CA ARG A 336 -31.28 24.00 2.08
C ARG A 336 -32.13 23.80 3.34
N ALA A 337 -33.42 24.14 3.28
CA ALA A 337 -34.37 23.92 4.38
C ALA A 337 -34.58 22.43 4.67
N ALA A 338 -34.83 21.62 3.64
CA ALA A 338 -34.98 20.16 3.79
C ALA A 338 -33.72 19.51 4.40
N SER A 339 -32.54 19.97 4.01
CA SER A 339 -31.26 19.48 4.55
C SER A 339 -30.96 19.93 6.00
N LEU A 340 -31.78 20.81 6.60
CA LEU A 340 -31.71 21.16 8.02
C LEU A 340 -32.55 20.23 8.90
N GLU A 341 -33.69 19.77 8.39
CA GLU A 341 -34.58 18.84 9.09
C GLU A 341 -34.04 17.41 9.03
N ASP A 342 -33.57 16.98 7.86
CA ASP A 342 -32.91 15.71 7.64
C ASP A 342 -31.72 15.95 6.69
N PRO A 343 -30.46 15.82 7.17
CA PRO A 343 -29.28 16.03 6.32
C PRO A 343 -29.27 15.10 5.09
N GLY A 344 -30.04 14.02 5.11
CA GLY A 344 -30.29 13.13 4.00
C GLY A 344 -29.04 12.36 3.64
N ASP A 345 -28.87 11.21 4.29
CA ASP A 345 -27.86 10.21 3.94
C ASP A 345 -28.54 8.85 3.80
N SER A 346 -29.11 8.59 2.61
CA SER A 346 -29.78 7.32 2.34
C SER A 346 -28.85 6.12 2.49
N ARG A 347 -27.53 6.33 2.41
CA ARG A 347 -26.54 5.27 2.62
C ARG A 347 -26.37 4.97 4.09
N LEU A 348 -26.37 5.98 4.96
CA LEU A 348 -26.34 5.79 6.40
C LEU A 348 -27.61 5.09 6.88
N GLU A 349 -28.78 5.53 6.44
CA GLU A 349 -30.06 4.88 6.78
C GLU A 349 -30.05 3.41 6.36
N ALA A 350 -29.67 3.12 5.11
CA ALA A 350 -29.58 1.73 4.66
C ALA A 350 -28.50 0.91 5.37
N LEU A 351 -27.39 1.53 5.80
CA LEU A 351 -26.40 0.86 6.64
C LEU A 351 -26.99 0.53 8.01
N LEU A 352 -27.75 1.44 8.60
CA LEU A 352 -28.44 1.22 9.88
C LEU A 352 -29.48 0.11 9.75
N ASP A 353 -30.26 0.08 8.68
CA ASP A 353 -31.23 -0.99 8.39
C ASP A 353 -30.53 -2.35 8.28
N VAL A 354 -29.44 -2.43 7.52
CA VAL A 354 -28.65 -3.67 7.39
C VAL A 354 -28.07 -4.10 8.73
N LEU A 355 -27.49 -3.18 9.49
CA LEU A 355 -26.92 -3.49 10.80
C LEU A 355 -27.99 -3.92 11.80
N ALA A 356 -29.19 -3.31 11.75
CA ALA A 356 -30.32 -3.68 12.58
C ALA A 356 -30.85 -5.08 12.23
N GLU A 357 -30.96 -5.39 10.93
CA GLU A 357 -31.37 -6.72 10.46
C GLU A 357 -30.37 -7.80 10.90
N GLU A 358 -29.06 -7.56 10.75
CA GLU A 358 -28.02 -8.49 11.21
C GLU A 358 -28.06 -8.64 12.75
N TRP A 359 -28.25 -7.54 13.49
CA TRP A 359 -28.38 -7.57 14.96
C TRP A 359 -29.62 -8.34 15.44
N GLU A 360 -30.74 -8.24 14.72
CA GLU A 360 -31.95 -9.02 15.03
C GLU A 360 -31.77 -10.51 14.72
N GLN A 361 -30.97 -10.86 13.73
CA GLN A 361 -30.70 -12.25 13.35
C GLN A 361 -29.72 -12.95 14.29
N ASP A 362 -28.66 -12.27 14.74
CA ASP A 362 -27.68 -12.81 15.69
C ASP A 362 -27.08 -11.70 16.58
N PRO A 363 -27.68 -11.40 17.76
CA PRO A 363 -27.22 -10.33 18.65
C PRO A 363 -25.83 -10.56 19.26
N ALA A 364 -25.21 -11.73 19.02
CA ALA A 364 -23.94 -12.14 19.59
C ALA A 364 -22.76 -12.07 18.60
N GLN A 365 -23.00 -11.76 17.32
CA GLN A 365 -21.97 -11.32 16.36
C GLN A 365 -21.80 -9.81 16.44
#